data_AF-W4V8E8-F1
#
_entry.id   AF-W4V8E8-F1
#
_cell.length_a   1.000
_cell.length_b   1.000
_cell.length_c   1.000
_cell.angle_alpha   90.00
_cell.angle_beta   90.00
_cell.angle_gamma   90.00
#
_symmetry.space_group_name_H-M   'P 1'
#
loop_
_entity.id
_entity.type
_entity.pdbx_description
1 polymer ?
#
loop_
_entity_poly.entity_id
_entity_poly.type
_entity_poly.pdbx_seq_one_letter_code
_entity_poly.pdbx_strand_id
1 'polypeptide(L)'
;MANFNDARAEGVGIVHFLIRLVVGAVVLAVTAALTPGFSITGFWPLILGAIVLAALDYVALKFLGINATPFGRGVTGFILAAVIIYITQFFVAGYSVTILGAVIGALIYGIIDAIIPGRGM
;
A
#
# COMPACT_ATOMS: atom_id res chain seq x y z
N MET A 1 32.66 -18.20 -29.88
CA MET A 1 31.82 -16.99 -29.96
C MET A 1 31.17 -16.82 -28.60
N ALA A 2 31.60 -15.86 -27.80
CA ALA A 2 31.02 -15.61 -26.48
C ALA A 2 29.63 -15.00 -26.66
N ASN A 3 28.61 -15.68 -26.14
CA ASN A 3 27.22 -15.23 -26.19
C ASN A 3 26.99 -14.34 -24.97
N PHE A 4 27.05 -13.01 -25.14
CA PHE A 4 26.93 -12.02 -24.07
C PHE A 4 25.47 -11.72 -23.67
N ASN A 5 24.55 -12.67 -23.87
CA ASN A 5 23.12 -12.46 -23.61
C ASN A 5 22.62 -12.93 -22.24
N ASP A 6 23.50 -13.40 -21.36
CA ASP A 6 23.13 -13.90 -20.02
C ASP A 6 23.22 -12.83 -18.90
N ALA A 7 23.02 -11.54 -19.22
CA ALA A 7 23.17 -10.44 -18.25
C ALA A 7 21.94 -9.50 -18.13
N ARG A 8 20.72 -10.02 -18.34
CA ARG A 8 19.46 -9.26 -18.09
C ARG A 8 18.42 -10.03 -17.28
N ALA A 9 18.84 -10.96 -16.44
CA ALA A 9 17.94 -11.74 -15.57
C ALA A 9 18.27 -11.66 -14.07
N GLU A 10 19.17 -10.78 -13.62
CA GLU A 10 19.48 -10.61 -12.19
C GLU A 10 19.41 -9.15 -11.74
N GLY A 11 18.19 -8.63 -11.68
CA GLY A 11 17.90 -7.30 -11.12
C GLY A 11 16.58 -7.26 -10.36
N VAL A 12 16.12 -8.39 -9.82
CA VAL A 12 14.85 -8.48 -9.07
C VAL A 12 14.96 -7.89 -7.65
N GLY A 13 16.15 -7.45 -7.20
CA GLY A 13 16.38 -7.12 -5.80
C GLY A 13 15.86 -5.76 -5.31
N ILE A 14 16.18 -4.64 -5.99
CA ILE A 14 16.02 -3.29 -5.41
C ILE A 14 15.18 -2.36 -6.29
N VAL A 15 15.44 -2.31 -7.60
CA VAL A 15 14.75 -1.36 -8.49
C VAL A 15 13.26 -1.65 -8.58
N HIS A 16 12.90 -2.93 -8.68
CA HIS A 16 11.52 -3.39 -8.67
C HIS A 16 10.80 -3.06 -7.35
N PHE A 17 11.51 -3.18 -6.22
CA PHE A 17 10.99 -2.83 -4.89
C PHE A 17 10.79 -1.32 -4.74
N LEU A 18 11.75 -0.51 -5.19
CA LEU A 18 11.64 0.96 -5.17
C LEU A 18 10.47 1.46 -6.04
N ILE A 19 10.26 0.87 -7.22
CA ILE A 19 9.10 1.23 -8.07
C ILE A 19 7.79 0.91 -7.34
N ARG A 20 7.66 -0.27 -6.71
CA ARG A 20 6.46 -0.59 -5.92
C ARG A 20 6.27 0.33 -4.72
N LEU A 21 7.34 0.69 -4.04
CA LEU A 21 7.29 1.63 -2.92
C LEU A 21 6.73 2.98 -3.38
N VAL A 22 7.24 3.50 -4.49
CA VAL A 22 6.79 4.77 -5.06
C VAL A 22 5.33 4.68 -5.50
N VAL A 23 4.95 3.60 -6.18
CA VAL A 23 3.56 3.37 -6.59
C VAL A 23 2.64 3.32 -5.36
N GLY A 24 2.95 2.53 -4.34
CA GLY A 24 2.16 2.44 -3.11
C GLY A 24 2.06 3.77 -2.37
N ALA A 25 3.14 4.56 -2.35
CA ALA A 25 3.12 5.90 -1.78
C ALA A 25 2.21 6.86 -2.58
N VAL A 26 2.22 6.77 -3.91
CA VAL A 26 1.31 7.54 -4.77
C VAL A 26 -0.15 7.12 -4.53
N VAL A 27 -0.42 5.81 -4.46
CA VAL A 27 -1.76 5.30 -4.14
C VAL A 27 -2.24 5.87 -2.80
N LEU A 28 -1.41 5.75 -1.76
CA LEU A 28 -1.73 6.27 -0.42
C LEU A 28 -1.99 7.78 -0.43
N ALA A 29 -1.17 8.54 -1.18
CA ALA A 29 -1.31 9.98 -1.33
C ALA A 29 -2.64 10.35 -1.97
N VAL A 30 -3.01 9.66 -3.06
CA VAL A 30 -4.28 9.87 -3.76
C VAL A 30 -5.45 9.45 -2.89
N THR A 31 -5.35 8.33 -2.18
CA THR A 31 -6.36 7.89 -1.21
C THR A 31 -6.58 8.96 -0.14
N ALA A 32 -5.51 9.49 0.46
CA ALA A 32 -5.61 10.55 1.47
C ALA A 32 -6.24 11.82 0.90
N ALA A 33 -5.86 12.21 -0.31
CA ALA A 33 -6.41 13.40 -0.97
C ALA A 33 -7.91 13.28 -1.29
N LEU A 34 -8.39 12.07 -1.60
CA LEU A 34 -9.79 11.81 -1.94
C LEU A 34 -10.67 11.43 -0.74
N THR A 35 -10.07 11.17 0.43
CA THR A 35 -10.77 10.65 1.60
C THR A 35 -10.98 11.76 2.64
N PRO A 36 -12.22 12.21 2.88
CA PRO A 36 -12.48 13.15 3.95
C PRO A 36 -12.15 12.52 5.31
N GLY A 37 -11.37 13.24 6.12
CA GLY A 37 -10.90 12.75 7.41
C GLY A 37 -9.68 11.82 7.35
N PHE A 38 -8.98 11.77 6.21
CA PHE A 38 -7.62 11.23 6.08
C PHE A 38 -6.67 12.35 5.66
N SER A 39 -5.69 12.68 6.49
CA SER A 39 -4.67 13.70 6.21
C SER A 39 -3.26 13.16 6.43
N ILE A 40 -2.36 13.58 5.53
CA ILE A 40 -0.93 13.29 5.62
C ILE A 40 -0.19 14.63 5.51
N THR A 41 0.47 15.06 6.58
CA THR A 41 1.11 16.38 6.65
C THR A 41 2.60 16.27 6.37
N GLY A 42 2.97 16.42 5.09
CA GLY A 42 4.36 16.50 4.63
C GLY A 42 4.84 15.28 3.84
N PHE A 43 6.07 15.38 3.33
CA PHE A 43 6.67 14.35 2.48
C PHE A 43 7.15 13.12 3.27
N TRP A 44 7.74 13.33 4.46
CA TRP A 44 8.25 12.24 5.30
C TRP A 44 7.15 11.30 5.80
N PRO A 45 6.00 11.78 6.32
CA PRO A 45 4.91 10.91 6.74
C PRO A 45 4.29 10.12 5.58
N LEU A 46 4.38 10.62 4.35
CA LEU A 46 3.87 9.94 3.16
C LEU A 46 4.72 8.71 2.81
N ILE A 47 6.05 8.86 2.79
CA ILE A 47 6.96 7.75 2.56
C ILE A 47 6.87 6.74 3.71
N LEU A 48 6.92 7.22 4.96
CA LEU A 48 6.82 6.34 6.13
C LEU A 48 5.46 5.64 6.20
N GLY A 49 4.37 6.34 5.86
CA GLY A 49 3.03 5.78 5.74
C GLY A 49 2.97 4.63 4.75
N ALA A 50 3.55 4.82 3.56
CA ALA A 50 3.60 3.78 2.54
C ALA A 50 4.42 2.56 2.99
N ILE A 51 5.56 2.78 3.65
CA ILE A 51 6.40 1.70 4.19
C ILE A 51 5.66 0.93 5.28
N VAL A 52 5.08 1.63 6.26
CA VAL A 52 4.34 1.01 7.37
C VAL A 52 3.14 0.25 6.83
N LEU A 53 2.39 0.83 5.91
CA LEU A 53 1.22 0.19 5.33
C LEU A 53 1.59 -1.10 4.58
N ALA A 54 2.65 -1.08 3.78
CA ALA A 54 3.19 -2.27 3.12
C ALA A 54 3.71 -3.32 4.12
N ALA A 55 4.34 -2.89 5.22
CA ALA A 55 4.80 -3.79 6.27
C ALA A 55 3.63 -4.44 7.02
N LEU A 56 2.58 -3.68 7.34
CA LEU A 56 1.37 -4.17 7.99
C LEU A 56 0.59 -5.13 7.09
N ASP A 57 0.53 -4.85 5.78
CA ASP A 57 -0.07 -5.75 4.81
C ASP A 57 0.70 -7.07 4.72
N TYR A 58 2.03 -7.03 4.66
CA TYR A 58 2.86 -8.23 4.70
C TYR A 58 2.66 -9.05 5.99
N VAL A 59 2.55 -8.38 7.13
CA VAL A 59 2.25 -9.00 8.43
C VAL A 59 0.87 -9.64 8.39
N ALA A 60 -0.16 -8.92 7.96
CA ALA A 60 -1.52 -9.43 7.84
C ALA A 60 -1.60 -10.67 6.93
N LEU A 61 -0.93 -10.63 5.78
CA LEU A 61 -0.79 -11.76 4.87
C LEU A 61 -0.16 -12.97 5.55
N LYS A 62 0.93 -12.76 6.30
CA LYS A 62 1.66 -13.83 6.96
C LYS A 62 0.87 -14.47 8.12
N PHE A 63 0.13 -13.67 8.88
CA PHE A 63 -0.64 -14.16 10.02
C PHE A 63 -2.00 -14.73 9.62
N LEU A 64 -2.68 -14.13 8.66
CA LEU A 64 -4.05 -14.48 8.28
C LEU A 64 -4.12 -15.35 7.01
N GLY A 65 -3.02 -15.48 6.26
CA GLY A 65 -3.01 -16.20 4.97
C GLY A 65 -3.85 -15.51 3.88
N ILE A 66 -4.24 -14.26 4.13
CA ILE A 66 -5.16 -13.45 3.33
C ILE A 66 -4.40 -12.18 2.95
N ASN A 67 -4.13 -11.94 1.67
CA ASN A 67 -3.55 -10.66 1.23
C ASN A 67 -4.56 -9.55 1.52
N ALA A 68 -4.13 -8.42 2.08
CA ALA A 68 -5.02 -7.30 2.37
C ALA A 68 -5.25 -6.42 1.14
N THR A 69 -5.41 -7.05 -0.03
CA THR A 69 -5.92 -6.40 -1.23
C THR A 69 -7.45 -6.30 -1.14
N PRO A 70 -8.05 -5.09 -1.10
CA PRO A 70 -9.49 -4.92 -0.91
C PRO A 70 -10.30 -5.53 -2.06
N PHE A 71 -9.75 -5.50 -3.28
CA PHE A 71 -10.33 -6.10 -4.47
C PHE A 71 -9.59 -7.39 -4.81
N GLY A 72 -10.18 -8.53 -4.44
CA GLY A 72 -9.62 -9.87 -4.68
C GLY A 72 -10.10 -10.92 -3.67
N ARG A 73 -10.45 -10.50 -2.44
CA ARG A 73 -10.96 -11.39 -1.37
C ARG A 73 -12.30 -10.96 -0.75
N GLY A 74 -13.00 -10.00 -1.35
CA GLY A 74 -14.31 -9.53 -0.90
C GLY A 74 -14.26 -8.74 0.41
N VAL A 75 -15.30 -8.89 1.25
CA VAL A 75 -15.48 -8.10 2.49
C VAL A 75 -14.31 -8.25 3.47
N THR A 76 -13.70 -9.43 3.55
CA THR A 76 -12.58 -9.67 4.48
C THR A 76 -11.36 -8.82 4.14
N GLY A 77 -11.01 -8.71 2.85
CA GLY A 77 -9.91 -7.85 2.40
C GLY A 77 -10.18 -6.37 2.62
N PHE A 78 -11.43 -5.95 2.41
CA PHE A 78 -11.87 -4.58 2.68
C PHE A 78 -11.73 -4.20 4.17
N ILE A 79 -12.22 -5.06 5.07
CA ILE A 79 -12.09 -4.82 6.52
C ILE A 79 -10.62 -4.77 6.93
N LEU A 80 -9.81 -5.70 6.42
CA LEU A 80 -8.37 -5.73 6.68
C LEU A 80 -7.67 -4.44 6.26
N ALA A 81 -7.93 -3.96 5.05
CA ALA A 81 -7.35 -2.71 4.57
C ALA A 81 -7.81 -1.49 5.38
N ALA A 82 -9.08 -1.42 5.78
CA ALA A 82 -9.58 -0.36 6.66
C ALA A 82 -8.87 -0.38 8.02
N VAL A 83 -8.68 -1.57 8.59
CA VAL A 83 -7.93 -1.75 9.84
C VAL A 83 -6.47 -1.33 9.67
N ILE A 84 -5.80 -1.72 8.59
CA ILE A 84 -4.40 -1.36 8.33
C ILE A 84 -4.26 0.16 8.16
N ILE A 85 -5.11 0.79 7.34
CA ILE A 85 -5.12 2.25 7.14
C ILE A 85 -5.32 2.96 8.47
N TYR A 86 -6.25 2.48 9.32
CA TYR A 86 -6.49 3.04 10.64
C TYR A 86 -5.29 2.86 11.57
N ILE A 87 -4.69 1.67 11.61
CA ILE A 87 -3.57 1.37 12.51
C ILE A 87 -2.29 2.12 12.11
N THR A 88 -2.10 2.40 10.82
CA THR A 88 -0.91 3.11 10.30
C THR A 88 -0.70 4.46 10.98
N GLN A 89 -1.76 5.13 11.43
CA GLN A 89 -1.67 6.42 12.13
C GLN A 89 -0.89 6.36 13.44
N PHE A 90 -0.84 5.22 14.12
CA PHE A 90 -0.10 5.06 15.38
C PHE A 90 1.40 4.93 15.17
N PHE A 91 1.83 4.56 13.96
CA PHE A 91 3.24 4.37 13.62
C PHE A 91 3.86 5.61 12.97
N VAL A 92 3.05 6.45 12.33
CA VAL A 92 3.54 7.56 11.49
C VAL A 92 3.05 8.89 12.02
N ALA A 93 3.96 9.66 12.61
CA ALA A 93 3.68 11.03 13.02
C ALA A 93 3.33 11.89 11.79
N GLY A 94 2.18 12.57 11.83
CA GLY A 94 1.67 13.36 10.69
C GLY A 94 0.78 12.56 9.72
N TYR A 95 0.47 11.30 10.02
CA TYR A 95 -0.60 10.53 9.38
C TYR A 95 -1.80 10.51 10.33
N SER A 96 -2.92 11.10 9.94
CA SER A 96 -4.14 11.15 10.75
C SER A 96 -5.31 10.63 9.94
N VAL A 97 -6.02 9.63 10.47
CA VAL A 97 -7.22 9.08 9.81
C VAL A 97 -8.32 8.78 10.82
N THR A 98 -9.52 9.29 10.53
CA THR A 98 -10.72 8.99 11.32
C THR A 98 -11.23 7.58 11.01
N ILE A 99 -12.08 7.01 11.86
CA ILE A 99 -12.68 5.68 11.61
C ILE A 99 -13.47 5.67 10.29
N LEU A 100 -14.26 6.71 10.02
CA LEU A 100 -14.97 6.87 8.75
C LEU A 100 -14.01 7.07 7.57
N GLY A 101 -12.96 7.87 7.78
CA GLY A 101 -11.88 8.05 6.82
C GLY A 101 -11.17 6.73 6.50
N ALA A 102 -10.99 5.82 7.45
CA ALA A 102 -10.35 4.54 7.19
C ALA A 102 -11.24 3.62 6.34
N VAL A 103 -12.55 3.63 6.57
CA VAL A 103 -13.53 2.85 5.77
C VAL A 103 -13.61 3.38 4.34
N ILE A 104 -13.74 4.70 4.18
CA ILE A 104 -13.76 5.35 2.86
C ILE A 104 -12.40 5.20 2.17
N GLY A 105 -11.32 5.38 2.92
CA GLY A 105 -9.95 5.23 2.47
C GLY A 105 -9.68 3.81 1.96
N ALA A 106 -10.13 2.78 2.65
CA ALA A 106 -10.01 1.39 2.19
C ALA A 106 -10.78 1.14 0.89
N LEU A 107 -11.94 1.79 0.71
CA LEU A 107 -12.72 1.70 -0.52
C LEU A 107 -11.94 2.32 -1.69
N ILE A 108 -11.46 3.54 -1.50
CA ILE A 108 -10.73 4.29 -2.53
C ILE A 108 -9.38 3.62 -2.83
N TYR A 109 -8.63 3.26 -1.80
CA TYR A 109 -7.38 2.51 -1.89
C TYR A 109 -7.55 1.23 -2.70
N GLY A 110 -8.61 0.46 -2.40
CA GLY A 110 -8.93 -0.74 -3.15
C GLY A 110 -9.22 -0.49 -4.62
N ILE A 111 -9.99 0.54 -4.94
CA ILE A 111 -10.31 0.90 -6.33
C ILE A 111 -9.04 1.32 -7.07
N ILE A 112 -8.18 2.14 -6.46
CA ILE A 112 -6.94 2.61 -7.08
C ILE A 112 -5.97 1.44 -7.29
N ASP A 113 -5.79 0.58 -6.30
CA ASP A 113 -4.92 -0.58 -6.38
C ASP A 113 -5.37 -1.57 -7.47
N ALA A 114 -6.69 -1.76 -7.64
CA ALA A 114 -7.24 -2.63 -8.68
C ALA A 114 -6.98 -2.12 -10.11
N ILE A 115 -6.83 -0.81 -10.30
CA ILE A 115 -6.61 -0.19 -11.62
C ILE A 115 -5.14 -0.24 -12.02
N ILE A 116 -4.21 -0.28 -11.06
CA ILE A 116 -2.78 -0.27 -11.35
C ILE A 116 -2.33 -1.68 -11.76
N PRO A 117 -2.00 -1.92 -13.05
CA PRO A 117 -1.59 -3.24 -13.51
C PRO A 117 -0.13 -3.45 -13.11
N GLY A 118 0.10 -4.13 -11.98
CA GLY A 118 1.44 -4.24 -11.42
C GLY A 118 1.64 -5.20 -10.26
N ARG A 119 0.58 -5.95 -9.92
CA ARG A 119 0.40 -6.86 -8.77
C ARG A 119 -0.30 -6.16 -7.62
N GLY A 120 -1.55 -6.56 -7.41
CA GLY A 120 -2.18 -6.48 -6.11
C GLY A 120 -1.20 -6.98 -5.06
N MET A 121 -1.12 -6.21 -3.99
CA MET A 121 -0.21 -6.37 -2.87
C MET A 121 -0.39 -7.75 -2.21
#